data_AF-A0A6S6VSG5-F1
#
_entry.id   AF-A0A6S6VSG5-F1
#
_cell.length_a   1.000
_cell.length_b   1.000
_cell.length_c   1.000
_cell.angle_alpha   90.00
_cell.angle_beta   90.00
_cell.angle_gamma   90.00
#
_symmetry.space_group_name_H-M   'P 1'
#
loop_
_entity.id
_entity.type
_entity.pdbx_description
1 polymer ?
#
loop_
_entity_poly.entity_id
_entity_poly.type
_entity_poly.pdbx_seq_one_letter_code
_entity_poly.pdbx_strand_id
1 'polypeptide(L)'
;MVNTLDIEPTSRGLTCWLLDTRSLWPGAKITDSASAREALSLITSEEREAITRKYHIADARMSLGSALLKRLFVHKALGIPWEDIRFGRKRDPKHGKPIALLAPPQHGPAPLEFNVSHQAGLVALVGCKTDELDAEVGVDIVCVNERNDYRVVDEEGFDGWVDIYSEIFSQEESFDLKYNVDPFPLLDGTMVTRDMLGRHDRCCTRNQHLTITLPNGEKRSVDSDLLIDAKLRRFYTYWCYKEAYIKLDGEALLAQWIPCLEFKHVRSPRPGTPARCSTHGSWGERISDAEVWFFMKADGKGPAGVRGMTKGESRKLDDTRVEIQAFEEDFMIGVAARETKDPVVDGHRSKLPDVLTHFKGLHLEEDVMGVAKMSSPGICTSDLFTSHNSSVIQIQPNNQTAVSTMSSNSLNYPLLAIPAYYVFSLVPHAYAGGLLASHGYKVNNANPKASLSPENVKGKVPDEVFQKYQRAENAQSNNLEQMPLFAAAVLASLVAERTTATGIGREVMSGDATGLMTFISAWFAVRTLYVVSYVQLAEAPKSAIRSILWATGSGLAFYQFYKAAALFG
;
A
#
# COMPACT_ATOMS: atom_id res chain seq x y z
N MET A 1 20.92 11.28 -50.68
CA MET A 1 20.74 10.28 -49.60
C MET A 1 20.79 11.06 -48.30
N VAL A 2 19.64 11.32 -47.69
CA VAL A 2 19.52 12.13 -46.47
C VAL A 2 19.66 11.19 -45.28
N ASN A 3 20.57 11.53 -44.36
CA ASN A 3 20.85 10.82 -43.12
C ASN A 3 19.56 10.68 -42.28
N THR A 4 19.12 9.44 -42.08
CA THR A 4 18.15 9.03 -41.06
C THR A 4 18.90 8.77 -39.75
N LEU A 5 19.26 9.84 -39.04
CA LEU A 5 19.71 9.79 -37.65
C LEU A 5 18.87 10.81 -36.84
N ASP A 6 18.29 10.31 -35.75
CA ASP A 6 17.68 11.04 -34.63
C ASP A 6 16.36 11.78 -34.89
N ILE A 7 15.30 11.00 -35.17
CA ILE A 7 13.94 11.43 -34.81
C ILE A 7 13.71 10.95 -33.38
N GLU A 8 13.76 11.85 -32.39
CA GLU A 8 13.26 11.55 -31.05
C GLU A 8 11.81 11.02 -31.18
N PRO A 9 11.46 9.87 -30.59
CA PRO A 9 10.10 9.36 -30.67
C PRO A 9 9.17 10.37 -30.00
N THR A 10 8.42 11.11 -30.83
CA THR A 10 7.47 12.11 -30.37
C THR A 10 6.42 11.44 -29.49
N SER A 11 6.37 11.80 -28.21
CA SER A 11 5.31 11.40 -27.31
C SER A 11 4.00 12.04 -27.80
N ARG A 12 3.26 11.34 -28.66
CA ARG A 12 2.02 11.79 -29.30
C ARG A 12 0.94 12.14 -28.25
N GLY A 13 1.01 13.33 -27.66
CA GLY A 13 0.04 13.82 -26.66
C GLY A 13 0.11 13.18 -25.28
N LEU A 14 0.99 12.19 -25.06
CA LEU A 14 1.18 11.52 -23.77
C LEU A 14 2.33 12.15 -22.98
N THR A 15 2.05 12.57 -21.76
CA THR A 15 3.01 13.10 -20.80
C THR A 15 3.36 12.03 -19.79
N CYS A 16 4.65 11.75 -19.60
CA CYS A 16 5.14 10.82 -18.58
C CYS A 16 6.22 11.53 -17.73
N TRP A 17 5.94 11.73 -16.45
CA TRP A 17 6.84 12.42 -15.52
C TRP A 17 7.22 11.55 -14.34
N LEU A 18 8.46 11.68 -13.90
CA LEU A 18 8.98 11.02 -12.71
C LEU A 18 9.60 12.08 -11.79
N LEU A 19 9.17 12.12 -10.54
CA LEU A 19 9.74 12.97 -9.50
C LEU A 19 10.36 12.10 -8.41
N ASP A 20 11.65 12.32 -8.15
CA ASP A 20 12.36 11.68 -7.04
C ASP A 20 12.27 12.55 -5.79
N THR A 21 11.61 12.02 -4.76
CA THR A 21 11.38 12.69 -3.48
C THR A 21 12.30 12.21 -2.36
N ARG A 22 13.19 11.25 -2.61
CA ARG A 22 14.05 10.62 -1.58
C ARG A 22 14.94 11.63 -0.85
N SER A 23 15.52 12.56 -1.60
CA SER A 23 16.39 13.63 -1.10
C SER A 23 15.65 14.94 -0.76
N LEU A 24 14.36 15.04 -1.10
CA LEU A 24 13.58 16.25 -0.93
C LEU A 24 13.04 16.37 0.50
N TRP A 25 12.93 17.61 1.00
CA TRP A 25 12.28 17.94 2.26
C TRP A 25 12.80 17.12 3.48
N PRO A 26 14.06 17.36 3.91
CA PRO A 26 14.64 16.70 5.08
C PRO A 26 13.91 17.08 6.38
N GLY A 27 13.90 16.17 7.35
CA GLY A 27 13.25 16.39 8.65
C GLY A 27 12.66 15.11 9.24
N ALA A 28 12.11 15.21 10.46
CA ALA A 28 11.30 14.15 11.05
C ALA A 28 9.83 14.29 10.63
N LYS A 29 9.37 15.54 10.46
CA LYS A 29 8.07 15.90 9.87
C LYS A 29 8.28 16.70 8.61
N ILE A 30 7.30 16.63 7.70
CA ILE A 30 7.34 17.37 6.43
C ILE A 30 7.44 18.89 6.66
N THR A 31 6.91 19.40 7.76
CA THR A 31 6.92 20.84 8.11
C THR A 31 8.26 21.35 8.61
N ASP A 32 9.21 20.46 8.93
CA ASP A 32 10.51 20.86 9.47
C ASP A 32 11.36 21.57 8.41
N SER A 33 11.21 21.18 7.13
CA SER A 33 11.87 21.81 6.00
C SER A 33 11.19 23.14 5.61
N ALA A 34 12.00 24.19 5.40
CA ALA A 34 11.50 25.46 4.89
C ALA A 34 10.94 25.35 3.46
N SER A 35 11.63 24.64 2.56
CA SER A 35 11.16 24.42 1.19
C SER A 35 9.89 23.56 1.14
N ALA A 36 9.70 22.68 2.13
CA ALA A 36 8.46 21.92 2.25
C ALA A 36 7.28 22.79 2.69
N ARG A 37 7.49 23.71 3.64
CA ARG A 37 6.46 24.67 4.05
C ARG A 37 6.06 25.58 2.89
N GLU A 38 7.01 25.98 2.06
CA GLU A 38 6.74 26.71 0.82
C GLU A 38 5.90 25.86 -0.16
N ALA A 39 6.31 24.62 -0.45
CA ALA A 39 5.54 23.71 -1.30
C ALA A 39 4.12 23.43 -0.77
N LEU A 40 3.96 23.28 0.55
CA LEU A 40 2.65 23.11 1.19
C LEU A 40 1.78 24.36 1.06
N SER A 41 2.37 25.54 0.91
CA SER A 41 1.61 26.78 0.71
C SER A 41 0.95 26.85 -0.68
N LEU A 42 1.47 26.09 -1.65
CA LEU A 42 1.02 26.05 -3.05
C LEU A 42 -0.11 25.04 -3.30
N ILE A 43 -0.58 24.33 -2.28
CA ILE A 43 -1.66 23.36 -2.38
C ILE A 43 -2.83 23.77 -1.47
N THR A 44 -4.00 23.17 -1.67
CA THR A 44 -5.18 23.55 -0.88
C THR A 44 -5.04 23.15 0.58
N SER A 45 -5.83 23.78 1.44
CA SER A 45 -5.86 23.48 2.88
C SER A 45 -6.18 22.01 3.17
N GLU A 46 -7.07 21.40 2.39
CA GLU A 46 -7.46 19.99 2.54
C GLU A 46 -6.30 19.05 2.18
N GLU A 47 -5.61 19.31 1.06
CA GLU A 47 -4.42 18.54 0.67
C GLU A 47 -3.30 18.71 1.70
N ARG A 48 -3.07 19.94 2.17
CA ARG A 48 -2.09 20.25 3.20
C ARG A 48 -2.35 19.46 4.48
N GLU A 49 -3.58 19.48 4.99
CA GLU A 49 -3.97 18.77 6.21
C GLU A 49 -3.86 17.24 6.03
N ALA A 50 -4.18 16.71 4.85
CA ALA A 50 -3.99 15.29 4.55
C ALA A 50 -2.51 14.88 4.55
N ILE A 51 -1.63 15.72 4.01
CA ILE A 51 -0.19 15.46 3.93
C ILE A 51 0.49 15.61 5.29
N THR A 52 0.20 16.66 6.05
CA THR A 52 0.88 16.92 7.35
C THR A 52 0.49 15.95 8.45
N ARG A 53 -0.67 15.27 8.34
CA ARG A 53 -1.10 14.23 9.29
C ARG A 53 -0.40 12.89 9.12
N LYS A 54 0.37 12.69 8.04
CA LYS A 54 1.04 11.41 7.80
C LYS A 54 2.10 11.13 8.86
N TYR A 55 2.14 9.88 9.32
CA TYR A 55 3.06 9.45 10.37
C TYR A 55 4.49 9.35 9.86
N HIS A 56 4.69 8.72 8.69
CA HIS A 56 6.01 8.61 8.07
C HIS A 56 6.26 9.77 7.10
N ILE A 57 7.43 10.40 7.25
CA ILE A 57 7.82 11.50 6.36
C ILE A 57 7.93 11.06 4.90
N ALA A 58 8.38 9.83 4.63
CA ALA A 58 8.45 9.30 3.26
C ALA A 58 7.09 9.38 2.55
N ASP A 59 6.02 8.98 3.25
CA ASP A 59 4.66 9.05 2.71
C ASP A 59 4.18 10.50 2.52
N ALA A 60 4.60 11.41 3.40
CA ALA A 60 4.31 12.84 3.29
C ALA A 60 5.00 13.47 2.07
N ARG A 61 6.27 13.12 1.83
CA ARG A 61 7.05 13.57 0.66
C ARG A 61 6.40 13.10 -0.63
N MET A 62 6.09 11.82 -0.74
CA MET A 62 5.45 11.28 -1.95
C MET A 62 4.07 11.89 -2.20
N SER A 63 3.26 12.12 -1.15
CA SER A 63 1.95 12.77 -1.31
C SER A 63 2.04 14.24 -1.67
N LEU A 64 3.01 14.97 -1.13
CA LEU A 64 3.28 16.35 -1.54
C LEU A 64 3.74 16.41 -3.01
N GLY A 65 4.69 15.55 -3.39
CA GLY A 65 5.14 15.41 -4.78
C GLY A 65 3.98 15.09 -5.73
N SER A 66 3.13 14.13 -5.37
CA SER A 66 1.93 13.77 -6.14
C SER A 66 0.93 14.93 -6.28
N ALA A 67 0.68 15.70 -5.21
CA ALA A 67 -0.19 16.86 -5.26
C ALA A 67 0.35 17.93 -6.24
N LEU A 68 1.65 18.23 -6.16
CA LEU A 68 2.30 19.20 -7.04
C LEU A 68 2.32 18.74 -8.50
N LEU A 69 2.63 17.47 -8.78
CA LEU A 69 2.65 16.95 -10.16
C LEU A 69 1.27 17.00 -10.81
N LYS A 70 0.20 16.64 -10.08
CA LYS A 70 -1.16 16.75 -10.62
C LYS A 70 -1.50 18.20 -10.99
N ARG A 71 -1.19 19.15 -10.10
CA ARG A 71 -1.44 20.59 -10.37
C ARG A 71 -0.60 21.09 -11.54
N LEU A 72 0.67 20.72 -11.60
CA LEU A 72 1.56 21.05 -12.72
C LEU A 72 1.01 20.54 -14.05
N PHE A 73 0.51 19.30 -14.08
CA PHE A 73 -0.05 18.70 -15.29
C PHE A 73 -1.27 19.48 -15.76
N VAL A 74 -2.23 19.74 -14.87
CA VAL A 74 -3.44 20.49 -15.21
C VAL A 74 -3.12 21.91 -15.66
N HIS A 75 -2.20 22.59 -14.97
CA HIS A 75 -1.77 23.93 -15.32
C HIS A 75 -1.13 23.97 -16.71
N LYS A 76 -0.16 23.08 -16.98
CA LYS A 76 0.54 23.04 -18.28
C LYS A 76 -0.38 22.64 -19.42
N ALA A 77 -1.33 21.72 -19.18
CA ALA A 77 -2.19 21.20 -20.24
C ALA A 77 -3.36 22.14 -20.60
N LEU A 78 -3.92 22.88 -19.63
CA LEU A 78 -5.12 23.70 -19.84
C LEU A 78 -4.92 25.20 -19.58
N GLY A 79 -3.77 25.61 -19.03
CA GLY A 79 -3.53 27.00 -18.66
C GLY A 79 -4.36 27.51 -17.48
N ILE A 80 -5.01 26.61 -16.72
CA ILE A 80 -5.80 26.98 -15.54
C ILE A 80 -4.86 27.57 -14.47
N PRO A 81 -5.14 28.75 -13.90
CA PRO A 81 -4.32 29.32 -12.82
C PRO A 81 -4.11 28.32 -11.69
N TRP A 82 -2.90 28.26 -11.15
CA TRP A 82 -2.49 27.22 -10.19
C TRP A 82 -3.43 27.13 -8.98
N GLU A 83 -3.85 28.28 -8.47
CA GLU A 83 -4.75 28.44 -7.32
C GLU A 83 -6.21 28.05 -7.61
N ASP A 84 -6.62 28.02 -8.87
CA ASP A 84 -7.98 27.67 -9.32
C ASP A 84 -8.14 26.18 -9.61
N ILE A 85 -7.05 25.42 -9.66
CA ILE A 85 -7.08 23.99 -9.93
C ILE A 85 -7.83 23.26 -8.82
N ARG A 86 -8.88 22.52 -9.19
CA ARG A 86 -9.69 21.66 -8.32
C ARG A 86 -9.72 20.25 -8.87
N PHE A 87 -9.85 19.29 -7.95
CA PHE A 87 -9.89 17.86 -8.27
C PHE A 87 -11.21 17.24 -7.79
N GLY A 88 -11.74 16.33 -8.59
CA GLY A 88 -12.83 15.41 -8.22
C GLY A 88 -12.35 13.97 -8.30
N ARG A 89 -13.29 13.02 -8.24
CA ARG A 89 -13.01 11.59 -8.45
C ARG A 89 -14.01 10.96 -9.42
N LYS A 90 -13.51 10.13 -10.34
CA LYS A 90 -14.30 9.33 -11.29
C LYS A 90 -14.73 8.02 -10.60
N ARG A 91 -15.97 7.59 -10.87
CA ARG A 91 -16.65 6.39 -10.31
C ARG A 91 -16.97 6.45 -8.83
N ASP A 92 -15.95 6.48 -7.96
CA ASP A 92 -16.14 6.44 -6.51
C ASP A 92 -15.73 7.77 -5.85
N PRO A 93 -16.60 8.41 -5.03
CA PRO A 93 -16.32 9.70 -4.39
C PRO A 93 -15.13 9.72 -3.43
N LYS A 94 -14.68 8.56 -2.94
CA LYS A 94 -13.62 8.43 -1.93
C LYS A 94 -12.35 7.75 -2.46
N HIS A 95 -12.51 6.67 -3.20
CA HIS A 95 -11.45 5.79 -3.70
C HIS A 95 -11.27 5.87 -5.22
N GLY A 96 -12.11 6.63 -5.92
CA GLY A 96 -12.09 6.74 -7.36
C GLY A 96 -10.86 7.48 -7.90
N LYS A 97 -10.62 7.32 -9.19
CA LYS A 97 -9.51 7.93 -9.92
C LYS A 97 -9.61 9.47 -9.87
N PRO A 98 -8.54 10.20 -9.48
CA PRO A 98 -8.55 11.65 -9.49
C PRO A 98 -8.81 12.21 -10.90
N ILE A 99 -9.67 13.21 -11.00
CA ILE A 99 -9.93 13.96 -12.24
C ILE A 99 -9.81 15.45 -11.97
N ALA A 100 -9.36 16.22 -12.97
CA ALA A 100 -9.39 17.67 -12.91
C ALA A 100 -10.80 18.18 -13.18
N LEU A 101 -11.19 19.28 -12.53
CA LEU A 101 -12.49 19.91 -12.72
C LEU A 101 -12.34 21.27 -13.40
N LEU A 102 -13.26 21.59 -14.30
CA LEU A 102 -13.35 22.91 -14.90
C LEU A 102 -13.88 23.92 -13.88
N ALA A 103 -13.21 25.08 -13.82
CA ALA A 103 -13.65 26.21 -13.03
C ALA A 103 -15.00 26.76 -13.57
N PRO A 104 -15.78 27.47 -12.74
CA PRO A 104 -16.98 28.16 -13.20
C PRO A 104 -16.66 29.11 -14.38
N PRO A 105 -17.54 29.24 -15.39
CA PRO A 105 -18.94 28.77 -15.44
C PRO A 105 -19.15 27.38 -16.09
N GLN A 106 -18.09 26.72 -16.59
CA GLN A 106 -18.25 25.52 -17.43
C GLN A 106 -18.71 24.28 -16.65
N HIS A 107 -18.28 24.13 -15.39
CA HIS A 107 -18.62 23.04 -14.44
C HIS A 107 -18.56 21.61 -14.99
N GLY A 108 -17.62 20.79 -14.52
CA GLY A 108 -17.56 19.36 -14.85
C GLY A 108 -16.13 18.83 -14.94
N PRO A 109 -15.94 17.59 -15.42
CA PRO A 109 -14.62 17.04 -15.71
C PRO A 109 -13.89 17.87 -16.76
N ALA A 110 -12.63 18.20 -16.51
CA ALA A 110 -11.77 18.83 -17.50
C ALA A 110 -11.41 17.81 -18.60
N PRO A 111 -11.10 18.27 -19.83
CA PRO A 111 -10.75 17.40 -20.96
C PRO A 111 -9.32 16.84 -20.83
N LEU A 112 -9.04 16.20 -19.71
CA LEU A 112 -7.77 15.61 -19.34
C LEU A 112 -8.00 14.20 -18.80
N GLU A 113 -7.10 13.30 -19.18
CA GLU A 113 -6.95 12.01 -18.53
C GLU A 113 -5.56 11.96 -17.88
N PHE A 114 -5.48 11.56 -16.61
CA PHE A 114 -4.20 11.32 -15.96
C PHE A 114 -4.30 10.29 -14.85
N ASN A 115 -3.15 9.73 -14.48
CA ASN A 115 -3.01 8.85 -13.35
C ASN A 115 -1.65 9.08 -12.66
N VAL A 116 -1.58 8.76 -11.37
CA VAL A 116 -0.37 8.94 -10.56
C VAL A 116 -0.16 7.72 -9.68
N SER A 117 1.08 7.28 -9.56
CA SER A 117 1.50 6.25 -8.61
C SER A 117 2.78 6.67 -7.89
N HIS A 118 3.02 6.12 -6.70
CA HIS A 118 4.22 6.42 -5.93
C HIS A 118 4.63 5.23 -5.04
N GLN A 119 5.93 4.94 -4.97
CA GLN A 119 6.50 3.91 -4.10
C GLN A 119 7.96 4.23 -3.77
N ALA A 120 8.39 3.94 -2.54
CA ALA A 120 9.77 4.11 -2.05
C ALA A 120 10.46 5.42 -2.46
N GLY A 121 9.72 6.53 -2.43
CA GLY A 121 10.22 7.88 -2.68
C GLY A 121 10.17 8.35 -4.13
N LEU A 122 9.70 7.54 -5.07
CA LEU A 122 9.47 7.94 -6.46
C LEU A 122 7.98 8.21 -6.70
N VAL A 123 7.67 9.24 -7.49
CA VAL A 123 6.30 9.61 -7.88
C VAL A 123 6.22 9.69 -9.41
N ALA A 124 5.41 8.83 -10.02
CA ALA A 124 5.20 8.76 -11.47
C ALA A 124 3.82 9.31 -11.83
N LEU A 125 3.76 10.18 -12.83
CA LEU A 125 2.52 10.68 -13.42
C LEU A 125 2.48 10.38 -14.91
N VAL A 126 1.35 9.87 -15.39
CA VAL A 126 1.03 9.78 -16.82
C VAL A 126 -0.23 10.57 -17.10
N GLY A 127 -0.31 11.26 -18.24
CA GLY A 127 -1.54 11.94 -18.63
C GLY A 127 -1.52 12.47 -20.05
N CYS A 128 -2.70 12.73 -20.59
CA CYS A 128 -2.90 13.33 -21.90
C CYS A 128 -4.11 14.27 -21.89
N LYS A 129 -4.16 15.16 -22.88
CA LYS A 129 -5.39 15.88 -23.18
C LYS A 129 -6.28 15.03 -24.06
N THR A 130 -7.58 14.99 -23.77
CA THR A 130 -8.52 14.09 -24.45
C THR A 130 -8.80 14.50 -25.90
N ASP A 131 -8.49 15.73 -26.28
CA ASP A 131 -8.55 16.24 -27.66
C ASP A 131 -7.32 15.84 -28.49
N GLU A 132 -6.17 15.63 -27.86
CA GLU A 132 -4.91 15.23 -28.50
C GLU A 132 -4.73 13.71 -28.55
N LEU A 133 -5.09 13.02 -27.46
CA LEU A 133 -5.05 11.58 -27.33
C LEU A 133 -6.30 11.11 -26.58
N ASP A 134 -7.21 10.50 -27.33
CA ASP A 134 -8.43 9.89 -26.80
C ASP A 134 -8.10 8.49 -26.26
N ALA A 135 -7.57 8.46 -25.03
CA ALA A 135 -7.19 7.25 -24.33
C ALA A 135 -7.43 7.38 -22.82
N GLU A 136 -7.74 6.25 -22.19
CA GLU A 136 -7.69 6.10 -20.73
C GLU A 136 -6.31 5.57 -20.33
N VAL A 137 -5.70 6.15 -19.29
CA VAL A 137 -4.32 5.78 -18.87
C VAL A 137 -4.21 5.44 -17.39
N GLY A 138 -3.36 4.49 -17.07
CA GLY A 138 -3.00 4.11 -15.69
C GLY A 138 -1.50 3.89 -15.57
N VAL A 139 -0.93 4.24 -14.43
CA VAL A 139 0.48 4.02 -14.12
C VAL A 139 0.61 3.32 -12.78
N ASP A 140 1.58 2.42 -12.69
CA ASP A 140 2.04 1.89 -11.43
C ASP A 140 3.57 1.87 -11.33
N ILE A 141 4.08 1.91 -10.11
CA ILE A 141 5.50 1.81 -9.81
C ILE A 141 5.66 0.78 -8.71
N VAL A 142 6.58 -0.15 -8.91
CA VAL A 142 6.91 -1.22 -7.96
C VAL A 142 8.39 -1.15 -7.58
N CYS A 143 8.70 -1.43 -6.31
CA CYS A 143 10.05 -1.63 -5.80
C CYS A 143 10.19 -3.09 -5.31
N VAL A 144 11.04 -3.87 -5.97
CA VAL A 144 11.11 -5.33 -5.76
C VAL A 144 11.66 -5.74 -4.39
N ASN A 145 12.38 -4.86 -3.71
CA ASN A 145 13.11 -5.15 -2.47
C ASN A 145 12.60 -4.39 -1.25
N GLU A 146 11.51 -3.61 -1.37
CA GLU A 146 10.97 -2.83 -0.24
C GLU A 146 10.26 -3.70 0.80
N ARG A 147 9.62 -4.79 0.35
CA ARG A 147 8.91 -5.71 1.24
C ARG A 147 9.89 -6.78 1.74
N ASN A 148 9.75 -7.17 3.01
CA ASN A 148 10.50 -8.31 3.55
C ASN A 148 9.87 -9.65 3.10
N ASP A 149 9.80 -9.85 1.78
CA ASP A 149 9.18 -11.02 1.15
C ASP A 149 9.91 -12.31 1.51
N TYR A 150 11.24 -12.22 1.64
CA TYR A 150 12.12 -13.29 2.08
C TYR A 150 11.66 -13.98 3.35
N ARG A 151 11.13 -13.24 4.34
CA ARG A 151 10.64 -13.86 5.58
C ARG A 151 9.57 -14.91 5.30
N VAL A 152 8.61 -14.61 4.42
CA VAL A 152 7.52 -15.53 4.09
C VAL A 152 8.01 -16.61 3.13
N VAL A 153 8.87 -16.26 2.16
CA VAL A 153 9.45 -17.24 1.24
C VAL A 153 10.30 -18.28 2.00
N ASP A 154 11.01 -17.87 3.04
CA ASP A 154 11.81 -18.78 3.88
C ASP A 154 10.90 -19.68 4.76
N GLU A 155 9.73 -19.19 5.18
CA GLU A 155 8.75 -19.91 6.00
C GLU A 155 7.86 -20.88 5.19
N GLU A 156 7.35 -20.44 4.04
CA GLU A 156 6.28 -21.12 3.28
C GLU A 156 6.70 -21.53 1.85
N GLY A 157 7.89 -21.13 1.40
CA GLY A 157 8.30 -21.26 0.00
C GLY A 157 7.73 -20.15 -0.89
N PHE A 158 8.35 -19.96 -2.06
CA PHE A 158 7.93 -18.99 -3.06
C PHE A 158 6.54 -19.29 -3.61
N ASP A 159 6.18 -20.56 -3.75
CA ASP A 159 4.84 -20.97 -4.16
C ASP A 159 3.77 -20.64 -3.12
N GLY A 160 4.05 -20.88 -1.84
CA GLY A 160 3.18 -20.42 -0.74
C GLY A 160 3.03 -18.91 -0.71
N TRP A 161 4.13 -18.18 -0.93
CA TRP A 161 4.10 -16.72 -1.03
C TRP A 161 3.26 -16.22 -2.21
N VAL A 162 3.33 -16.86 -3.38
CA VAL A 162 2.46 -16.51 -4.52
C VAL A 162 0.98 -16.79 -4.20
N ASP A 163 0.67 -17.85 -3.44
CA ASP A 163 -0.70 -18.22 -3.08
C ASP A 163 -1.41 -17.19 -2.19
N ILE A 164 -0.66 -16.34 -1.47
CA ILE A 164 -1.22 -15.19 -0.74
C ILE A 164 -1.99 -14.24 -1.67
N TYR A 165 -1.63 -14.22 -2.96
CA TYR A 165 -2.20 -13.34 -3.97
C TYR A 165 -3.19 -14.05 -4.92
N SER A 166 -3.74 -15.20 -4.53
CA SER A 166 -4.67 -15.98 -5.35
C SER A 166 -5.98 -15.25 -5.70
N GLU A 167 -6.32 -14.18 -4.98
CA GLU A 167 -7.47 -13.31 -5.28
C GLU A 167 -7.17 -12.23 -6.33
N ILE A 168 -5.90 -12.08 -6.74
CA ILE A 168 -5.46 -11.09 -7.73
C ILE A 168 -5.10 -11.76 -9.06
N PHE A 169 -4.44 -12.91 -9.00
CA PHE A 169 -3.96 -13.64 -10.17
C PHE A 169 -4.89 -14.79 -10.55
N SER A 170 -4.99 -15.07 -11.84
CA SER A 170 -5.68 -16.28 -12.31
C SER A 170 -4.89 -17.54 -11.91
N GLN A 171 -5.51 -18.72 -12.05
CA GLN A 171 -4.79 -19.98 -11.82
C GLN A 171 -3.62 -20.16 -12.80
N GLU A 172 -3.80 -19.74 -14.06
CA GLU A 172 -2.76 -19.81 -15.09
C GLU A 172 -1.62 -18.84 -14.78
N GLU A 173 -1.92 -17.59 -14.40
CA GLU A 173 -0.89 -16.62 -13.98
C GLU A 173 -0.14 -17.10 -12.73
N SER A 174 -0.86 -17.63 -11.74
CA SER A 174 -0.25 -18.16 -10.52
C SER A 174 0.68 -19.33 -10.82
N PHE A 175 0.28 -20.24 -11.72
CA PHE A 175 1.13 -21.34 -12.16
C PHE A 175 2.38 -20.86 -12.90
N ASP A 176 2.22 -19.88 -13.80
CA ASP A 176 3.35 -19.27 -14.52
C ASP A 176 4.35 -18.62 -13.56
N LEU A 177 3.86 -17.80 -12.62
CA LEU A 177 4.68 -17.12 -11.63
C LEU A 177 5.50 -18.11 -10.79
N LYS A 178 4.88 -19.21 -10.36
CA LYS A 178 5.53 -20.23 -9.54
C LYS A 178 6.60 -21.00 -10.27
N TYR A 179 6.40 -21.34 -11.54
CA TYR A 179 7.21 -22.35 -12.23
C TYR A 179 7.92 -21.86 -13.48
N ASN A 180 7.77 -20.59 -13.86
CA ASN A 180 8.59 -19.95 -14.88
C ASN A 180 9.50 -18.88 -14.27
N VAL A 181 10.53 -18.51 -15.02
CA VAL A 181 11.48 -17.46 -14.66
C VAL A 181 12.08 -16.87 -15.94
N ASP A 182 12.40 -15.58 -15.89
CA ASP A 182 13.14 -14.90 -16.95
C ASP A 182 14.65 -15.16 -16.81
N PRO A 183 15.45 -14.99 -17.88
CA PRO A 183 16.89 -15.12 -17.77
C PRO A 183 17.48 -14.13 -16.77
N PHE A 184 18.38 -14.60 -15.91
CA PHE A 184 19.03 -13.78 -14.88
C PHE A 184 20.56 -13.91 -14.89
N PRO A 185 21.29 -12.86 -14.52
CA PRO A 185 22.75 -12.89 -14.53
C PRO A 185 23.33 -13.58 -13.29
N LEU A 186 24.47 -14.25 -13.47
CA LEU A 186 25.38 -14.63 -12.37
C LEU A 186 26.33 -13.47 -12.05
N LEU A 187 27.08 -13.61 -10.95
CA LEU A 187 28.09 -12.63 -10.52
C LEU A 187 29.20 -12.37 -11.56
N ASP A 188 29.45 -13.34 -12.45
CA ASP A 188 30.41 -13.21 -13.55
C ASP A 188 29.79 -12.63 -14.85
N GLY A 189 28.51 -12.26 -14.82
CA GLY A 189 27.75 -11.74 -15.96
C GLY A 189 27.15 -12.81 -16.87
N THR A 190 27.37 -14.10 -16.60
CA THR A 190 26.75 -15.19 -17.38
C THR A 190 25.24 -15.17 -17.21
N MET A 191 24.49 -15.10 -18.31
CA MET A 191 23.03 -15.17 -18.28
C MET A 191 22.55 -16.62 -18.18
N VAL A 192 21.91 -16.97 -17.06
CA VAL A 192 21.26 -18.26 -16.87
C VAL A 192 19.93 -18.27 -17.61
N THR A 193 19.76 -19.19 -18.55
CA THR A 193 18.50 -19.40 -19.27
C THR A 193 17.72 -20.59 -18.71
N ARG A 194 16.44 -20.70 -19.11
CA ARG A 194 15.58 -21.84 -18.73
C ARG A 194 16.20 -23.19 -19.11
N ASP A 195 16.80 -23.29 -20.29
CA ASP A 195 17.43 -24.53 -20.75
C ASP A 195 18.62 -24.93 -19.87
N MET A 196 19.38 -23.95 -19.35
CA MET A 196 20.50 -24.21 -18.43
C MET A 196 20.03 -24.68 -17.05
N LEU A 197 18.87 -24.19 -16.58
CA LEU A 197 18.26 -24.58 -15.30
C LEU A 197 17.66 -25.99 -15.33
N GLY A 198 17.21 -26.44 -16.50
CA GLY A 198 16.46 -27.68 -16.61
C GLY A 198 15.20 -27.63 -15.74
N ARG A 199 15.10 -28.55 -14.78
CA ARG A 199 13.93 -28.67 -13.88
C ARG A 199 14.08 -27.93 -12.55
N HIS A 200 15.17 -27.19 -12.38
CA HIS A 200 15.36 -26.29 -11.24
C HIS A 200 14.50 -25.02 -11.34
N ASP A 201 13.87 -24.76 -12.48
CA ASP A 201 12.79 -23.77 -12.67
C ASP A 201 11.65 -23.90 -11.63
N ARG A 202 11.44 -25.11 -11.12
CA ARG A 202 10.44 -25.45 -10.08
C ARG A 202 10.91 -25.26 -8.64
N CYS A 203 12.15 -24.83 -8.42
CA CYS A 203 12.63 -24.55 -7.08
C CYS A 203 11.90 -23.32 -6.53
N CYS A 204 11.30 -23.48 -5.35
CA CYS A 204 10.57 -22.44 -4.63
C CYS A 204 11.22 -22.15 -3.26
N THR A 205 12.43 -22.64 -3.01
CA THR A 205 13.08 -22.52 -1.70
C THR A 205 14.41 -21.82 -1.85
N ARG A 206 14.67 -20.87 -0.95
CA ARG A 206 15.93 -20.13 -0.85
C ARG A 206 17.05 -20.95 -0.20
N ASN A 207 18.29 -20.47 -0.32
CA ASN A 207 19.48 -21.09 0.26
C ASN A 207 19.75 -22.54 -0.20
N GLN A 208 19.40 -22.88 -1.43
CA GLN A 208 19.70 -24.18 -2.03
C GLN A 208 20.77 -24.06 -3.11
N HIS A 209 21.62 -25.08 -3.23
CA HIS A 209 22.58 -25.17 -4.32
C HIS A 209 21.96 -25.89 -5.51
N LEU A 210 21.68 -25.15 -6.57
CA LEU A 210 21.14 -25.66 -7.83
C LEU A 210 22.30 -26.00 -8.77
N THR A 211 22.18 -27.08 -9.56
CA THR A 211 23.20 -27.44 -10.56
C THR A 211 22.69 -27.09 -11.94
N ILE A 212 23.27 -26.07 -12.57
CA ILE A 212 22.96 -25.68 -13.95
C ILE A 212 23.94 -26.30 -14.93
N THR A 213 23.50 -26.51 -16.16
CA THR A 213 24.35 -27.01 -17.26
C THR A 213 24.52 -25.91 -18.30
N LEU A 214 25.75 -25.43 -18.46
CA LEU A 214 26.10 -24.42 -19.46
C LEU A 214 26.09 -25.02 -20.88
N PRO A 215 26.04 -24.19 -21.94
CA PRO A 215 26.01 -24.67 -23.33
C PRO A 215 27.22 -25.53 -23.74
N ASN A 216 28.37 -25.34 -23.07
CA ASN A 216 29.58 -26.14 -23.27
C ASN A 216 29.55 -27.50 -22.53
N GLY A 217 28.47 -27.83 -21.82
CA GLY A 217 28.32 -29.04 -21.02
C GLY A 217 28.90 -28.95 -19.60
N GLU A 218 29.52 -27.83 -19.24
CA GLU A 218 30.02 -27.58 -17.88
C GLU A 218 28.87 -27.51 -16.88
N LYS A 219 28.99 -28.22 -15.76
CA LYS A 219 28.06 -28.13 -14.64
C LYS A 219 28.54 -27.11 -13.63
N ARG A 220 27.66 -26.19 -13.25
CA ARG A 220 27.95 -25.12 -12.29
C ARG A 220 26.93 -25.12 -11.17
N SER A 221 27.40 -24.93 -9.93
CA SER A 221 26.52 -24.73 -8.79
C SER A 221 26.17 -23.24 -8.66
N VAL A 222 24.90 -22.94 -8.49
CA VAL A 222 24.38 -21.58 -8.29
C VAL A 222 23.44 -21.57 -7.09
N ASP A 223 23.38 -20.43 -6.40
CA ASP A 223 22.45 -20.25 -5.27
C ASP A 223 21.02 -20.07 -5.80
N SER A 224 20.05 -20.74 -5.17
CA SER A 224 18.64 -20.58 -5.49
C SER A 224 18.12 -19.19 -5.19
N ASP A 225 18.80 -18.40 -4.36
CA ASP A 225 18.45 -17.00 -4.09
C ASP A 225 18.38 -16.17 -5.38
N LEU A 226 19.31 -16.34 -6.32
CA LEU A 226 19.29 -15.63 -7.61
C LEU A 226 18.07 -16.01 -8.46
N LEU A 227 17.64 -17.27 -8.38
CA LEU A 227 16.44 -17.75 -9.05
C LEU A 227 15.18 -17.15 -8.40
N ILE A 228 15.12 -17.12 -7.07
CA ILE A 228 13.99 -16.55 -6.32
C ILE A 228 13.89 -15.04 -6.56
N ASP A 229 14.99 -14.31 -6.59
CA ASP A 229 15.00 -12.88 -6.92
C ASP A 229 14.47 -12.61 -8.34
N ALA A 230 14.87 -13.44 -9.31
CA ALA A 230 14.35 -13.36 -10.67
C ALA A 230 12.84 -13.66 -10.74
N LYS A 231 12.35 -14.61 -9.93
CA LYS A 231 10.92 -14.91 -9.81
C LYS A 231 10.14 -13.78 -9.12
N LEU A 232 10.68 -13.18 -8.07
CA LEU A 232 10.10 -12.01 -7.41
C LEU A 232 10.01 -10.82 -8.36
N ARG A 233 11.06 -10.56 -9.16
CA ARG A 233 11.03 -9.51 -10.18
C ARG A 233 9.94 -9.76 -11.24
N ARG A 234 9.79 -11.01 -11.68
CA ARG A 234 8.70 -11.41 -12.59
C ARG A 234 7.33 -11.20 -11.94
N PHE A 235 7.15 -11.58 -10.68
CA PHE A 235 5.93 -11.31 -9.93
C PHE A 235 5.60 -9.82 -9.90
N TYR A 236 6.55 -8.97 -9.53
CA TYR A 236 6.33 -7.54 -9.47
C TYR A 236 6.05 -6.91 -10.84
N THR A 237 6.51 -7.53 -11.93
CA THR A 237 6.11 -7.14 -13.29
C THR A 237 4.61 -7.39 -13.53
N TYR A 238 4.12 -8.58 -13.19
CA TYR A 238 2.69 -8.91 -13.25
C TYR A 238 1.85 -8.00 -12.34
N TRP A 239 2.31 -7.78 -11.11
CA TRP A 239 1.67 -6.88 -10.15
C TRP A 239 1.54 -5.45 -10.71
N CYS A 240 2.64 -4.93 -11.27
CA CYS A 240 2.67 -3.59 -11.85
C CYS A 240 1.67 -3.45 -13.02
N TYR A 241 1.54 -4.47 -13.87
CA TYR A 241 0.54 -4.46 -14.94
C TYR A 241 -0.89 -4.53 -14.42
N LYS A 242 -1.17 -5.37 -13.42
CA LYS A 242 -2.49 -5.45 -12.77
C LYS A 242 -2.88 -4.11 -12.18
N GLU A 243 -2.02 -3.52 -11.35
CA GLU A 243 -2.27 -2.23 -10.71
C GLU A 243 -2.43 -1.10 -11.72
N ALA A 244 -1.58 -1.04 -12.76
CA ALA A 244 -1.70 -0.05 -13.82
C ALA A 244 -3.05 -0.16 -14.55
N TYR A 245 -3.52 -1.37 -14.86
CA TYR A 245 -4.84 -1.57 -15.49
C TYR A 245 -6.00 -1.24 -14.54
N ILE A 246 -5.92 -1.65 -13.27
CA ILE A 246 -6.94 -1.34 -12.25
C ILE A 246 -7.05 0.19 -12.07
N LYS A 247 -5.92 0.90 -12.06
CA LYS A 247 -5.85 2.36 -11.97
C LYS A 247 -6.32 3.06 -13.25
N LEU A 248 -6.09 2.45 -14.42
CA LEU A 248 -6.67 2.90 -15.69
C LEU A 248 -8.19 2.87 -15.59
N ASP A 249 -8.77 1.73 -15.18
CA ASP A 249 -10.21 1.52 -15.13
C ASP A 249 -10.87 2.38 -14.02
N GLY A 250 -10.32 2.38 -12.82
CA GLY A 250 -10.74 3.23 -11.71
C GLY A 250 -11.78 2.63 -10.75
N GLU A 251 -12.06 1.32 -10.83
CA GLU A 251 -12.95 0.59 -9.91
C GLU A 251 -12.26 0.17 -8.59
N ALA A 252 -10.95 0.39 -8.47
CA ALA A 252 -10.11 -0.04 -7.34
C ALA A 252 -10.16 -1.56 -7.07
N LEU A 253 -9.59 -2.01 -5.95
CA LEU A 253 -9.48 -3.44 -5.58
C LEU A 253 -10.81 -4.14 -5.25
N LEU A 254 -11.94 -3.43 -5.32
CA LEU A 254 -13.28 -4.02 -5.09
C LEU A 254 -13.80 -4.80 -6.30
N ALA A 255 -13.11 -4.69 -7.44
CA ALA A 255 -13.45 -5.36 -8.68
C ALA A 255 -13.28 -6.89 -8.59
N GLN A 256 -14.40 -7.62 -8.55
CA GLN A 256 -14.40 -9.10 -8.55
C GLN A 256 -13.84 -9.71 -9.84
N TRP A 257 -13.67 -8.91 -10.89
CA TRP A 257 -13.17 -9.33 -12.19
C TRP A 257 -11.63 -9.39 -12.27
N ILE A 258 -10.88 -8.92 -11.27
CA ILE A 258 -9.40 -8.82 -11.30
C ILE A 258 -8.71 -10.15 -11.67
N PRO A 259 -9.07 -11.33 -11.08
CA PRO A 259 -8.49 -12.61 -11.47
C PRO A 259 -8.78 -13.04 -12.92
N CYS A 260 -9.71 -12.36 -13.58
CA CYS A 260 -10.11 -12.68 -14.95
C CYS A 260 -9.41 -11.81 -15.99
N LEU A 261 -8.74 -10.74 -15.55
CA LEU A 261 -7.81 -9.97 -16.37
C LEU A 261 -6.48 -10.70 -16.36
N GLU A 262 -5.99 -11.19 -17.49
CA GLU A 262 -4.76 -11.98 -17.57
C GLU A 262 -3.73 -11.29 -18.44
N PHE A 263 -2.45 -11.41 -18.07
CA PHE A 263 -1.34 -10.96 -18.90
C PHE A 263 -0.57 -12.14 -19.48
N LYS A 264 -0.45 -12.18 -20.81
CA LYS A 264 0.30 -13.22 -21.52
C LYS A 264 1.59 -12.64 -22.09
N HIS A 265 2.58 -13.50 -22.35
CA HIS A 265 3.90 -13.10 -22.87
C HIS A 265 4.63 -12.08 -21.98
N VAL A 266 4.39 -12.12 -20.66
CA VAL A 266 5.07 -11.24 -19.71
C VAL A 266 6.53 -11.64 -19.57
N ARG A 267 7.39 -10.63 -19.50
CA ARG A 267 8.82 -10.73 -19.18
C ARG A 267 9.22 -9.55 -18.30
N SER A 268 10.03 -9.80 -17.29
CA SER A 268 10.61 -8.73 -16.47
C SER A 268 11.70 -7.95 -17.21
N PRO A 269 11.71 -6.61 -17.10
CA PRO A 269 12.76 -5.76 -17.69
C PRO A 269 14.07 -5.94 -16.96
N ARG A 270 15.19 -6.03 -17.69
CA ARG A 270 16.52 -5.98 -17.08
C ARG A 270 16.70 -4.68 -16.30
N PRO A 271 17.27 -4.74 -15.08
CA PRO A 271 17.46 -3.58 -14.24
C PRO A 271 18.36 -2.53 -14.90
N GLY A 272 18.16 -1.27 -14.53
CA GLY A 272 19.14 -0.22 -14.75
C GLY A 272 20.32 -0.36 -13.80
N THR A 273 21.23 0.60 -13.84
CA THR A 273 22.37 0.67 -12.91
C THR A 273 21.98 1.51 -11.68
N PRO A 274 22.32 1.10 -10.46
CA PRO A 274 22.12 1.93 -9.28
C PRO A 274 22.91 3.24 -9.40
N ALA A 275 22.36 4.32 -8.82
CA ALA A 275 23.00 5.63 -8.73
C ALA A 275 24.19 5.60 -7.75
N ARG A 276 25.29 4.92 -8.10
CA ARG A 276 26.49 4.83 -7.24
C ARG A 276 27.32 6.12 -7.28
N CYS A 277 27.41 6.77 -8.44
CA CYS A 277 28.26 7.94 -8.67
C CYS A 277 27.54 9.14 -9.33
N SER A 278 26.28 8.96 -9.77
CA SER A 278 25.43 10.02 -10.31
C SER A 278 24.36 10.39 -9.29
N THR A 279 23.98 11.66 -9.22
CA THR A 279 22.79 12.10 -8.46
C THR A 279 21.46 11.70 -9.11
N HIS A 280 21.52 11.11 -10.31
CA HIS A 280 20.37 10.72 -11.11
C HIS A 280 20.38 9.21 -11.34
N GLY A 281 19.24 8.55 -11.08
CA GLY A 281 19.02 7.14 -11.40
C GLY A 281 19.09 6.88 -12.91
N SER A 282 19.38 5.63 -13.29
CA SER A 282 19.51 5.25 -14.69
C SER A 282 18.35 4.37 -15.14
N TRP A 283 17.88 4.59 -16.37
CA TRP A 283 16.86 3.76 -16.98
C TRP A 283 17.43 2.40 -17.39
N GLY A 284 16.71 1.34 -17.04
CA GLY A 284 16.96 -0.01 -17.52
C GLY A 284 16.17 -0.33 -18.79
N GLU A 285 15.94 -1.62 -19.01
CA GLU A 285 15.26 -2.10 -20.20
C GLU A 285 13.77 -1.71 -20.21
N ARG A 286 13.27 -1.45 -21.43
CA ARG A 286 11.84 -1.23 -21.73
C ARG A 286 11.26 -2.46 -22.43
N ILE A 287 10.05 -2.85 -22.06
CA ILE A 287 9.33 -4.02 -22.61
C ILE A 287 7.88 -3.65 -22.89
N SER A 288 7.39 -4.06 -24.06
CA SER A 288 6.02 -3.86 -24.53
C SER A 288 5.38 -5.13 -25.11
N ASP A 289 5.93 -6.30 -24.79
CA ASP A 289 5.55 -7.58 -25.42
C ASP A 289 4.29 -8.21 -24.81
N ALA A 290 3.88 -7.75 -23.62
CA ALA A 290 2.79 -8.35 -22.88
C ALA A 290 1.42 -8.06 -23.52
N GLU A 291 0.60 -9.10 -23.63
CA GLU A 291 -0.76 -9.01 -24.13
C GLU A 291 -1.76 -8.95 -22.99
N VAL A 292 -2.81 -8.15 -23.15
CA VAL A 292 -3.91 -8.05 -22.18
C VAL A 292 -5.07 -8.94 -22.63
N TRP A 293 -5.49 -9.85 -21.77
CA TRP A 293 -6.58 -10.78 -22.01
C TRP A 293 -7.64 -10.64 -20.93
N PHE A 294 -8.90 -10.90 -21.29
CA PHE A 294 -9.98 -10.97 -20.32
C PHE A 294 -10.79 -12.25 -20.51
N PHE A 295 -11.11 -12.91 -19.39
CA PHE A 295 -11.99 -14.07 -19.34
C PHE A 295 -13.35 -13.71 -18.72
N MET A 296 -14.44 -13.90 -19.44
CA MET A 296 -15.77 -13.52 -18.96
C MET A 296 -16.37 -14.60 -18.05
N LYS A 297 -16.32 -14.41 -16.73
CA LYS A 297 -16.95 -15.36 -15.76
C LYS A 297 -18.48 -15.30 -15.73
N ALA A 298 -19.07 -14.14 -15.97
CA ALA A 298 -20.51 -13.92 -15.98
C ALA A 298 -20.86 -12.75 -16.90
N ASP A 299 -21.95 -12.86 -17.66
CA ASP A 299 -22.34 -11.88 -18.67
C ASP A 299 -22.38 -10.45 -18.09
N GLY A 300 -21.71 -9.53 -18.77
CA GLY A 300 -21.68 -8.11 -18.39
C GLY A 300 -20.92 -7.76 -17.11
N LYS A 301 -20.21 -8.71 -16.48
CA LYS A 301 -19.41 -8.48 -15.27
C LYS A 301 -17.90 -8.42 -15.58
N GLY A 302 -17.46 -7.32 -16.17
CA GLY A 302 -16.06 -7.05 -16.47
C GLY A 302 -15.69 -5.56 -16.35
N PRO A 303 -14.43 -5.19 -16.60
CA PRO A 303 -13.99 -3.80 -16.59
C PRO A 303 -14.73 -2.98 -17.64
N ALA A 304 -14.84 -1.66 -17.46
CA ALA A 304 -15.77 -0.84 -18.25
C ALA A 304 -15.51 -0.84 -19.77
N GLY A 305 -14.26 -1.07 -20.19
CA GLY A 305 -13.90 -1.18 -21.61
C GLY A 305 -14.31 -2.51 -22.26
N VAL A 306 -14.58 -3.55 -21.47
CA VAL A 306 -14.88 -4.89 -22.00
C VAL A 306 -16.38 -5.04 -22.23
N ARG A 307 -16.79 -4.92 -23.49
CA ARG A 307 -18.19 -5.05 -23.93
C ARG A 307 -18.37 -6.20 -24.91
N GLY A 308 -19.60 -6.71 -24.96
CA GLY A 308 -20.04 -7.70 -25.96
C GLY A 308 -19.42 -9.09 -25.83
N MET A 309 -18.78 -9.43 -24.71
CA MET A 309 -18.33 -10.79 -24.43
C MET A 309 -19.41 -11.59 -23.70
N THR A 310 -19.43 -12.89 -23.95
CA THR A 310 -20.34 -13.84 -23.30
C THR A 310 -19.62 -14.72 -22.30
N LYS A 311 -20.35 -15.27 -21.32
CA LYS A 311 -19.81 -16.15 -20.29
C LYS A 311 -19.01 -17.31 -20.91
N GLY A 312 -17.79 -17.50 -20.41
CA GLY A 312 -16.86 -18.54 -20.85
C GLY A 312 -15.94 -18.11 -22.00
N GLU A 313 -16.15 -16.93 -22.58
CA GLU A 313 -15.29 -16.37 -23.61
C GLU A 313 -13.98 -15.83 -23.00
N SER A 314 -12.85 -16.11 -23.64
CA SER A 314 -11.56 -15.47 -23.38
C SER A 314 -11.17 -14.68 -24.62
N ARG A 315 -10.86 -13.40 -24.45
CA ARG A 315 -10.56 -12.49 -25.57
C ARG A 315 -9.36 -11.60 -25.26
N LYS A 316 -8.50 -11.41 -26.25
CA LYS A 316 -7.46 -10.39 -26.22
C LYS A 316 -8.08 -9.00 -26.33
N LEU A 317 -7.66 -8.07 -25.47
CA LEU A 317 -8.13 -6.69 -25.48
C LEU A 317 -7.20 -5.87 -26.40
N ASP A 318 -7.49 -5.89 -27.71
CA ASP A 318 -6.65 -5.22 -28.71
C ASP A 318 -6.67 -3.68 -28.61
N ASP A 319 -7.65 -3.12 -27.88
CA ASP A 319 -7.77 -1.70 -27.56
C ASP A 319 -6.84 -1.26 -26.42
N THR A 320 -6.23 -2.22 -25.71
CA THR A 320 -5.42 -1.97 -24.52
C THR A 320 -3.98 -2.42 -24.72
N ARG A 321 -3.02 -1.53 -24.43
CA ARG A 321 -1.59 -1.84 -24.39
C ARG A 321 -1.03 -1.63 -22.98
N VAL A 322 -0.06 -2.47 -22.63
CA VAL A 322 0.77 -2.27 -21.44
C VAL A 322 2.24 -2.20 -21.84
N GLU A 323 3.00 -1.36 -21.14
CA GLU A 323 4.44 -1.24 -21.31
C GLU A 323 5.08 -1.03 -19.95
N ILE A 324 6.28 -1.57 -19.74
CA ILE A 324 7.02 -1.42 -18.49
C ILE A 324 8.47 -1.03 -18.78
N GLN A 325 9.05 -0.19 -17.94
CA GLN A 325 10.45 0.15 -18.00
C GLN A 325 11.09 0.05 -16.61
N ALA A 326 12.27 -0.57 -16.53
CA ALA A 326 13.04 -0.59 -15.30
C ALA A 326 13.69 0.77 -15.03
N PHE A 327 13.80 1.14 -13.75
CA PHE A 327 14.53 2.32 -13.30
C PHE A 327 15.41 1.92 -12.12
N GLU A 328 16.70 2.27 -12.18
CA GLU A 328 17.70 1.77 -11.25
C GLU A 328 17.66 0.23 -11.14
N GLU A 329 18.13 -0.32 -10.02
CA GLU A 329 18.16 -1.76 -9.78
C GLU A 329 16.76 -2.29 -9.40
N ASP A 330 16.08 -1.55 -8.51
CA ASP A 330 14.95 -2.07 -7.76
C ASP A 330 13.58 -1.68 -8.32
N PHE A 331 13.49 -0.68 -9.21
CA PHE A 331 12.22 -0.13 -9.63
C PHE A 331 11.80 -0.58 -11.02
N MET A 332 10.49 -0.72 -11.20
CA MET A 332 9.85 -0.88 -12.50
C MET A 332 8.61 0.01 -12.55
N ILE A 333 8.42 0.71 -13.65
CA ILE A 333 7.30 1.62 -13.87
C ILE A 333 6.49 1.11 -15.05
N GLY A 334 5.25 0.71 -14.79
CA GLY A 334 4.33 0.15 -15.76
C GLY A 334 3.23 1.14 -16.13
N VAL A 335 2.90 1.21 -17.41
CA VAL A 335 1.83 2.04 -17.95
C VAL A 335 0.84 1.14 -18.69
N ALA A 336 -0.44 1.28 -18.36
CA ALA A 336 -1.55 0.75 -19.14
C ALA A 336 -2.23 1.91 -19.87
N ALA A 337 -2.59 1.69 -21.13
CA ALA A 337 -3.36 2.65 -21.93
C ALA A 337 -4.41 1.93 -22.77
N ARG A 338 -5.63 2.46 -22.80
CA ARG A 338 -6.77 1.93 -23.56
C ARG A 338 -7.30 2.99 -24.52
N GLU A 339 -7.44 2.64 -25.80
CA GLU A 339 -8.09 3.49 -26.80
C GLU A 339 -9.59 3.58 -26.51
N THR A 340 -10.16 4.78 -26.51
CA THR A 340 -11.61 5.00 -26.22
C THR A 340 -12.50 4.96 -27.46
N LYS A 341 -11.90 5.00 -28.66
CA LYS A 341 -12.59 5.06 -29.95
C LYS A 341 -13.01 3.69 -30.46
N ASP A 342 -14.17 3.63 -31.13
CA ASP A 342 -14.69 2.40 -31.72
C ASP A 342 -14.04 2.17 -33.10
N PRO A 343 -13.23 1.10 -33.28
CA PRO A 343 -12.56 0.84 -34.55
C PRO A 343 -13.53 0.64 -35.73
N VAL A 344 -14.80 0.31 -35.46
CA VAL A 344 -15.86 0.18 -36.48
C VAL A 344 -16.29 1.55 -37.04
N VAL A 345 -16.21 2.61 -36.23
CA VAL A 345 -16.66 3.97 -36.58
C VAL A 345 -15.50 4.85 -37.06
N ASP A 346 -14.32 4.71 -36.46
CA ASP A 346 -13.18 5.64 -36.64
C ASP A 346 -12.10 5.15 -37.63
N GLY A 347 -12.22 3.92 -38.16
CA GLY A 347 -11.29 3.31 -39.12
C GLY A 347 -9.96 2.83 -38.51
N HIS A 348 -9.00 2.42 -39.34
CA HIS A 348 -7.71 1.80 -38.91
C HIS A 348 -6.62 2.80 -38.43
N ARG A 349 -6.97 4.02 -38.04
CA ARG A 349 -6.02 4.93 -37.41
C ARG A 349 -5.98 4.66 -35.91
N SER A 350 -5.34 3.56 -35.50
CA SER A 350 -4.76 3.51 -34.15
C SER A 350 -3.79 4.68 -34.02
N LYS A 351 -3.46 5.05 -32.78
CA LYS A 351 -2.07 4.97 -32.34
C LYS A 351 -1.96 5.66 -31.00
N LEU A 352 -2.34 4.93 -29.93
CA LEU A 352 -1.57 5.04 -28.69
C LEU A 352 -0.09 5.26 -29.04
N PRO A 353 0.63 6.17 -28.36
CA PRO A 353 2.02 6.46 -28.69
C PRO A 353 2.85 5.19 -28.83
N ASP A 354 3.84 5.23 -29.71
CA ASP A 354 4.70 4.07 -29.97
C ASP A 354 5.39 3.61 -28.65
N VAL A 355 5.70 4.57 -27.77
CA VAL A 355 6.26 4.38 -26.42
C VAL A 355 5.32 4.98 -25.37
N LEU A 356 4.90 4.18 -24.39
CA LEU A 356 4.03 4.61 -23.26
C LEU A 356 4.83 5.00 -22.01
N THR A 357 6.08 4.55 -21.90
CA THR A 357 6.95 4.70 -20.72
C THR A 357 8.07 5.73 -20.91
N HIS A 358 7.89 6.73 -21.78
CA HIS A 358 8.89 7.77 -22.02
C HIS A 358 8.95 8.80 -20.87
N PHE A 359 9.35 8.35 -19.67
CA PHE A 359 9.36 9.14 -18.45
C PHE A 359 10.50 10.17 -18.45
N LYS A 360 10.13 11.43 -18.26
CA LYS A 360 11.06 12.52 -18.00
C LYS A 360 11.20 12.74 -16.49
N GLY A 361 12.43 12.67 -15.99
CA GLY A 361 12.76 13.10 -14.63
C GLY A 361 12.54 14.61 -14.48
N LEU A 362 11.83 15.03 -13.42
CA LEU A 362 11.58 16.44 -13.13
C LEU A 362 12.41 16.91 -11.94
N HIS A 363 12.98 18.10 -12.07
CA HIS A 363 13.63 18.80 -10.98
C HIS A 363 12.59 19.62 -10.19
N LEU A 364 12.45 19.38 -8.88
CA LEU A 364 11.39 20.00 -8.07
C LEU A 364 11.36 21.54 -8.21
N GLU A 365 12.49 22.22 -8.00
CA GLU A 365 12.48 23.68 -7.98
C GLU A 365 12.26 24.29 -9.37
N GLU A 366 13.03 23.86 -10.37
CA GLU A 366 12.98 24.40 -11.73
C GLU A 366 11.70 24.01 -12.49
N ASP A 367 11.32 22.74 -12.49
CA ASP A 367 10.23 22.25 -13.34
C ASP A 367 8.84 22.36 -12.71
N VAL A 368 8.75 22.36 -11.37
CA VAL A 368 7.49 22.27 -10.62
C VAL A 368 7.21 23.55 -9.84
N MET A 369 8.09 23.90 -8.89
CA MET A 369 7.88 25.03 -7.98
C MET A 369 8.01 26.37 -8.71
N GLY A 370 8.94 26.50 -9.66
CA GLY A 370 9.11 27.70 -10.48
C GLY A 370 7.85 28.06 -11.25
N VAL A 371 7.19 27.06 -11.85
CA VAL A 371 5.90 27.24 -12.53
C VAL A 371 4.83 27.68 -11.53
N ALA A 372 4.69 26.98 -10.41
CA ALA A 372 3.69 27.28 -9.40
C ALA A 372 3.79 28.72 -8.85
N LYS A 373 5.02 29.22 -8.63
CA LYS A 373 5.29 30.58 -8.13
C LYS A 373 4.97 31.66 -9.16
N MET A 374 5.29 31.43 -10.44
CA MET A 374 4.99 32.38 -11.52
C MET A 374 3.48 32.51 -11.78
N SER A 375 2.71 31.49 -11.43
CA SER A 375 1.26 31.46 -11.62
C SER A 375 0.44 32.09 -10.47
N SER A 376 1.07 32.48 -9.35
CA SER A 376 0.37 33.15 -8.25
C SER A 376 0.24 34.66 -8.53
N PRO A 377 -0.97 35.25 -8.46
CA PRO A 377 -1.16 36.69 -8.67
C PRO A 377 -0.59 37.48 -7.49
N GLY A 378 0.71 37.79 -7.54
CA GLY A 378 1.35 38.54 -6.46
C GLY A 378 2.80 38.96 -6.69
N ILE A 379 3.49 38.49 -7.72
CA ILE A 379 4.87 38.92 -8.01
C ILE A 379 4.91 39.53 -9.41
N CYS A 380 4.69 40.84 -9.44
CA CYS A 380 4.95 41.66 -10.61
C CYS A 380 6.44 41.56 -10.95
N THR A 381 6.74 41.09 -12.15
CA THR A 381 8.07 41.06 -12.74
C THR A 381 8.57 42.49 -12.97
N SER A 382 9.19 43.09 -11.95
CA SER A 382 9.98 44.33 -12.14
C SER A 382 11.26 44.44 -11.30
N ASP A 383 11.55 43.52 -10.37
CA ASP A 383 12.73 43.66 -9.49
C ASP A 383 13.83 42.60 -9.72
N LEU A 384 14.03 42.18 -10.97
CA LEU A 384 15.33 41.64 -11.38
C LEU A 384 16.13 42.79 -11.96
N PHE A 385 17.21 43.16 -11.24
CA PHE A 385 18.17 44.27 -11.44
C PHE A 385 17.90 45.55 -10.62
N THR A 386 18.36 45.61 -9.37
CA THR A 386 19.46 46.49 -8.91
C THR A 386 19.70 46.49 -7.38
N SER A 387 20.99 46.41 -7.02
CA SER A 387 21.74 46.98 -5.87
C SER A 387 21.30 46.81 -4.40
N HIS A 388 22.22 46.18 -3.65
CA HIS A 388 22.88 46.60 -2.39
C HIS A 388 22.13 47.30 -1.22
N ASN A 389 22.39 46.73 -0.03
CA ASN A 389 22.60 47.35 1.29
C ASN A 389 21.50 48.25 1.90
N SER A 390 20.87 47.78 2.98
CA SER A 390 21.09 48.27 4.37
C SER A 390 19.89 47.99 5.27
N SER A 391 20.21 47.60 6.49
CA SER A 391 19.39 47.31 7.65
C SER A 391 18.70 48.54 8.25
N VAL A 392 17.44 48.42 8.71
CA VAL A 392 16.89 49.13 9.88
C VAL A 392 15.77 48.31 10.54
N ILE A 393 15.85 48.19 11.87
CA ILE A 393 14.93 47.58 12.82
C ILE A 393 14.02 48.68 13.43
N GLN A 394 12.71 48.44 13.60
CA GLN A 394 11.82 48.96 14.67
C GLN A 394 10.57 48.06 14.75
N ILE A 395 10.36 47.18 15.76
CA ILE A 395 9.89 47.29 17.17
C ILE A 395 8.42 47.74 17.38
N GLN A 396 7.55 46.73 17.54
CA GLN A 396 6.43 46.44 18.51
C GLN A 396 5.37 47.51 18.93
N PRO A 397 4.14 47.11 19.35
CA PRO A 397 3.90 46.59 20.73
C PRO A 397 3.01 45.32 20.85
N ASN A 398 3.23 44.63 21.97
CA ASN A 398 2.54 43.45 22.50
C ASN A 398 1.02 43.64 22.75
N ASN A 399 0.25 42.56 22.58
CA ASN A 399 -0.46 41.86 23.67
C ASN A 399 -1.60 41.00 23.09
N GLN A 400 -1.48 39.68 23.20
CA GLN A 400 -2.57 38.83 23.69
C GLN A 400 -2.05 37.40 23.87
N THR A 401 -1.85 37.06 25.15
CA THR A 401 -2.07 35.73 25.75
C THR A 401 -1.81 34.54 24.83
N ALA A 402 -0.57 34.04 24.90
CA ALA A 402 -0.26 32.66 24.64
C ALA A 402 -1.11 31.77 25.57
N VAL A 403 -2.24 31.28 25.07
CA VAL A 403 -2.73 29.96 25.49
C VAL A 403 -1.99 29.00 24.60
N SER A 404 -0.87 28.49 25.11
CA SER A 404 -0.20 27.31 24.56
C SER A 404 -1.18 26.15 24.65
N THR A 405 -2.02 25.94 23.64
CA THR A 405 -2.58 24.62 23.37
C THR A 405 -1.42 23.77 22.88
N MET A 406 -0.76 23.11 23.84
CA MET A 406 0.07 21.95 23.58
C MET A 406 -0.67 21.07 22.58
N SER A 407 -0.14 20.96 21.37
CA SER A 407 -0.51 19.89 20.44
C SER A 407 -0.07 18.58 21.10
N SER A 408 -0.95 18.00 21.90
CA SER A 408 -0.73 16.68 22.48
C SER A 408 -0.55 15.71 21.31
N ASN A 409 0.55 14.96 21.31
CA ASN A 409 0.60 13.67 20.64
C ASN A 409 -0.46 12.79 21.32
N SER A 410 -1.74 12.94 20.98
CA SER A 410 -2.79 12.15 21.59
C SER A 410 -2.78 10.78 20.92
N LEU A 411 -2.02 9.85 21.52
CA LEU A 411 -2.13 8.43 21.25
C LEU A 411 -3.61 8.03 21.28
N ASN A 412 -4.05 7.20 20.33
CA ASN A 412 -5.37 6.61 20.36
C ASN A 412 -5.37 5.51 21.44
N TYR A 413 -5.62 5.91 22.69
CA TYR A 413 -5.63 5.02 23.85
C TYR A 413 -6.54 3.79 23.69
N PRO A 414 -7.75 3.90 23.09
CA PRO A 414 -8.55 2.72 22.79
C PRO A 414 -7.85 1.67 21.93
N LEU A 415 -7.08 2.09 20.91
CA LEU A 415 -6.37 1.16 20.03
C LEU A 415 -5.24 0.42 20.78
N LEU A 416 -4.61 1.07 21.76
CA LEU A 416 -3.61 0.45 22.63
C LEU A 416 -4.19 -0.59 23.59
N ALA A 417 -5.52 -0.62 23.78
CA ALA A 417 -6.16 -1.63 24.61
C ALA A 417 -6.05 -3.04 24.02
N ILE A 418 -5.91 -3.18 22.70
CA ILE A 418 -5.76 -4.47 22.00
C ILE A 418 -4.44 -5.16 22.40
N PRO A 419 -3.25 -4.55 22.19
CA PRO A 419 -2.00 -5.15 22.65
C PRO A 419 -1.95 -5.25 24.19
N ALA A 420 -2.55 -4.31 24.92
CA ALA A 420 -2.65 -4.42 26.38
C ALA A 420 -3.45 -5.66 26.83
N TYR A 421 -4.52 -6.01 26.11
CA TYR A 421 -5.33 -7.20 26.41
C TYR A 421 -4.56 -8.50 26.13
N TYR A 422 -3.75 -8.54 25.08
CA TYR A 422 -2.85 -9.67 24.83
C TYR A 422 -1.88 -9.88 26.00
N VAL A 423 -1.20 -8.81 26.46
CA VAL A 423 -0.28 -8.89 27.60
C VAL A 423 -1.01 -9.31 28.88
N PHE A 424 -2.19 -8.73 29.14
CA PHE A 424 -3.05 -9.13 30.25
C PHE A 424 -3.43 -10.61 30.20
N SER A 425 -3.65 -11.16 28.99
CA SER A 425 -4.02 -12.56 28.78
C SER A 425 -2.90 -13.53 29.18
N LEU A 426 -1.64 -13.07 29.27
CA LEU A 426 -0.49 -13.86 29.70
C LEU A 426 -0.31 -13.92 31.23
N VAL A 427 -0.99 -13.06 31.99
CA VAL A 427 -0.87 -13.00 33.45
C VAL A 427 -1.21 -14.34 34.14
N PRO A 428 -2.29 -15.07 33.77
CA PRO A 428 -2.58 -16.36 34.36
C PRO A 428 -1.49 -17.41 34.10
N HIS A 429 -0.87 -17.39 32.91
CA HIS A 429 0.23 -18.27 32.55
C HIS A 429 1.48 -17.99 33.38
N ALA A 430 1.83 -16.71 33.57
CA ALA A 430 2.91 -16.30 34.46
C ALA A 430 2.66 -16.74 35.91
N TYR A 431 1.42 -16.62 36.39
CA TYR A 431 1.01 -17.13 37.71
C TYR A 431 1.14 -18.65 37.79
N ALA A 432 0.72 -19.38 36.77
CA ALA A 432 0.81 -20.84 36.68
C ALA A 432 2.27 -21.32 36.78
N GLY A 433 3.18 -20.68 36.02
CA GLY A 433 4.62 -20.94 36.09
C GLY A 433 5.22 -20.65 37.47
N GLY A 434 4.88 -19.53 38.09
CA GLY A 434 5.32 -19.19 39.46
C GLY A 434 4.79 -20.15 40.52
N LEU A 435 3.56 -20.64 40.35
CA LEU A 435 2.95 -21.64 41.23
C LEU A 435 3.70 -22.98 41.15
N LEU A 436 4.07 -23.43 39.95
CA LEU A 436 4.86 -24.65 39.76
C LEU A 436 6.28 -24.51 40.31
N ALA A 437 6.94 -23.39 40.04
CA ALA A 437 8.30 -23.12 40.52
C ALA A 437 8.38 -23.10 42.05
N SER A 438 7.39 -22.51 42.73
CA SER A 438 7.35 -22.47 44.21
C SER A 438 7.15 -23.85 44.85
N HIS A 439 6.74 -24.86 44.08
CA HIS A 439 6.60 -26.26 44.51
C HIS A 439 7.68 -27.17 43.91
N GLY A 440 8.81 -26.60 43.48
CA GLY A 440 10.00 -27.35 43.07
C GLY A 440 9.96 -27.92 41.65
N TYR A 441 8.94 -27.57 40.84
CA TYR A 441 8.86 -27.99 39.46
C TYR A 441 9.84 -27.19 38.58
N LYS A 442 10.67 -27.89 37.80
CA LYS A 442 11.64 -27.26 36.89
C LYS A 442 11.13 -27.31 35.45
N VAL A 443 10.86 -26.14 34.88
CA VAL A 443 10.43 -26.01 33.48
C VAL A 443 11.63 -26.21 32.56
N ASN A 444 11.49 -27.07 31.56
CA ASN A 444 12.48 -27.21 30.49
C ASN A 444 12.26 -26.12 29.43
N ASN A 445 13.08 -25.06 29.48
CA ASN A 445 12.99 -23.94 28.54
C ASN A 445 13.41 -24.28 27.10
N ALA A 446 14.05 -25.42 26.85
CA ALA A 446 14.33 -25.90 25.50
C ALA A 446 13.06 -26.49 24.82
N ASN A 447 12.05 -26.87 25.61
CA ASN A 447 10.74 -27.28 25.10
C ASN A 447 9.63 -26.92 26.11
N PRO A 448 9.30 -25.61 26.24
CA PRO A 448 8.45 -25.11 27.31
C PRO A 448 7.02 -25.63 27.22
N LYS A 449 6.47 -25.75 26.00
CA LYS A 449 5.12 -26.27 25.78
C LYS A 449 4.98 -27.73 26.20
N ALA A 450 5.92 -28.59 25.81
CA ALA A 450 5.89 -29.98 26.24
C ALA A 450 6.11 -30.09 27.75
N SER A 451 7.07 -29.32 28.30
CA SER A 451 7.33 -29.33 29.75
C SER A 451 6.12 -28.93 30.58
N LEU A 452 5.31 -27.98 30.11
CA LEU A 452 4.14 -27.48 30.82
C LEU A 452 2.87 -28.29 30.50
N SER A 453 2.94 -29.37 29.73
CA SER A 453 1.75 -30.18 29.45
C SER A 453 1.17 -30.79 30.74
N PRO A 454 -0.16 -30.94 30.85
CA PRO A 454 -0.78 -31.55 32.03
C PRO A 454 -0.20 -32.93 32.35
N GLU A 455 0.12 -33.73 31.33
CA GLU A 455 0.76 -35.05 31.45
C GLU A 455 2.13 -34.99 32.13
N ASN A 456 2.91 -33.95 31.84
CA ASN A 456 4.26 -33.80 32.37
C ASN A 456 4.31 -33.13 33.74
N VAL A 457 3.24 -32.47 34.17
CA VAL A 457 3.12 -31.81 35.48
C VAL A 457 2.40 -32.71 36.50
N LYS A 458 1.43 -33.52 36.07
CA LYS A 458 0.64 -34.40 36.93
C LYS A 458 1.53 -35.38 37.69
N GLY A 459 1.29 -35.51 39.00
CA GLY A 459 2.06 -36.39 39.89
C GLY A 459 3.45 -35.87 40.29
N LYS A 460 3.90 -34.74 39.76
CA LYS A 460 5.18 -34.09 40.15
C LYS A 460 5.01 -32.91 41.12
N VAL A 461 3.78 -32.48 41.34
CA VAL A 461 3.38 -31.47 42.34
C VAL A 461 2.14 -31.98 43.08
N PRO A 462 1.82 -31.46 44.29
CA PRO A 462 0.60 -31.85 45.01
C PRO A 462 -0.66 -31.66 44.15
N ASP A 463 -1.65 -32.54 44.31
CA ASP A 463 -2.85 -32.53 43.46
C ASP A 463 -3.60 -31.20 43.49
N GLU A 464 -3.68 -30.55 44.65
CA GLU A 464 -4.30 -29.23 44.79
C GLU A 464 -3.59 -28.15 43.95
N VAL A 465 -2.26 -28.22 43.90
CA VAL A 465 -1.39 -27.33 43.11
C VAL A 465 -1.58 -27.61 41.62
N PHE A 466 -1.60 -28.89 41.22
CA PHE A 466 -1.87 -29.30 39.84
C PHE A 466 -3.24 -28.85 39.34
N GLN A 467 -4.28 -28.97 40.19
CA GLN A 467 -5.62 -28.50 39.84
C GLN A 467 -5.69 -26.98 39.72
N LYS A 468 -4.97 -26.24 40.58
CA LYS A 468 -4.90 -24.78 40.50
C LYS A 468 -4.09 -24.30 39.28
N TYR A 469 -3.02 -25.01 38.95
CA TYR A 469 -2.23 -24.83 37.72
C TYR A 469 -3.10 -24.95 36.47
N GLN A 470 -3.84 -26.07 36.34
CA GLN A 470 -4.73 -26.28 35.19
C GLN A 470 -5.80 -25.19 35.07
N ARG A 471 -6.34 -24.71 36.19
CA ARG A 471 -7.29 -23.59 36.17
C ARG A 471 -6.65 -22.29 35.67
N ALA A 472 -5.40 -22.02 36.00
CA ALA A 472 -4.69 -20.83 35.52
C ALA A 472 -4.39 -20.91 34.01
N GLU A 473 -3.93 -22.06 33.49
CA GLU A 473 -3.71 -22.26 32.05
C GLU A 473 -5.03 -22.18 31.25
N ASN A 474 -6.10 -22.78 31.76
CA ASN A 474 -7.42 -22.68 31.12
C ASN A 474 -7.97 -21.25 31.12
N ALA A 475 -7.67 -20.46 32.16
CA ALA A 475 -8.03 -19.03 32.21
C ALA A 475 -7.27 -18.21 31.16
N GLN A 476 -6.00 -18.54 30.88
CA GLN A 476 -5.22 -17.93 29.80
C GLN A 476 -5.80 -18.33 28.43
N SER A 477 -6.06 -19.62 28.18
CA SER A 477 -6.67 -20.08 26.92
C SER A 477 -7.98 -19.34 26.65
N ASN A 478 -8.85 -19.26 27.66
CA ASN A 478 -10.12 -18.56 27.52
C ASN A 478 -9.95 -17.05 27.26
N ASN A 479 -8.97 -16.39 27.88
CA ASN A 479 -8.67 -14.99 27.58
C ASN A 479 -8.26 -14.80 26.10
N LEU A 480 -7.43 -15.69 25.57
CA LEU A 480 -7.00 -15.66 24.17
C LEU A 480 -8.14 -15.97 23.19
N GLU A 481 -9.03 -16.91 23.53
CA GLU A 481 -10.25 -17.20 22.76
C GLU A 481 -11.21 -15.99 22.69
N GLN A 482 -11.24 -15.15 23.72
CA GLN A 482 -12.09 -13.95 23.76
C GLN A 482 -11.43 -12.72 23.10
N MET A 483 -10.15 -12.79 22.76
CA MET A 483 -9.41 -11.68 22.16
C MET A 483 -10.00 -11.22 20.81
N PRO A 484 -10.39 -12.11 19.87
CA PRO A 484 -11.01 -11.69 18.61
C PRO A 484 -12.30 -10.89 18.83
N LEU A 485 -13.13 -11.31 19.79
CA LEU A 485 -14.39 -10.63 20.12
C LEU A 485 -14.13 -9.22 20.68
N PHE A 486 -13.17 -9.09 21.60
CA PHE A 486 -12.74 -7.80 22.15
C PHE A 486 -12.17 -6.87 21.08
N ALA A 487 -11.20 -7.35 20.30
CA ALA A 487 -10.54 -6.56 19.28
C ALA A 487 -11.53 -6.07 18.21
N ALA A 488 -12.42 -6.94 17.75
CA ALA A 488 -13.46 -6.58 16.79
C ALA A 488 -14.43 -5.53 17.38
N ALA A 489 -14.82 -5.63 18.65
CA ALA A 489 -15.69 -4.65 19.30
C ALA A 489 -15.02 -3.26 19.41
N VAL A 490 -13.72 -3.22 19.76
CA VAL A 490 -12.94 -1.97 19.81
C VAL A 490 -12.82 -1.34 18.43
N LEU A 491 -12.48 -2.14 17.40
CA LEU A 491 -12.33 -1.64 16.03
C LEU A 491 -13.67 -1.18 15.44
N ALA A 492 -14.75 -1.95 15.61
CA ALA A 492 -16.07 -1.56 15.13
C ALA A 492 -16.53 -0.22 15.73
N SER A 493 -16.25 0.00 17.02
CA SER A 493 -16.57 1.26 17.71
C SER A 493 -15.73 2.42 17.20
N LEU A 494 -14.43 2.22 17.01
CA LEU A 494 -13.53 3.24 16.45
C LEU A 494 -13.93 3.64 15.04
N VAL A 495 -14.35 2.68 14.22
CA VAL A 495 -14.85 2.96 12.87
C VAL A 495 -16.18 3.71 12.96
N ALA A 496 -17.13 3.25 13.78
CA ALA A 496 -18.42 3.91 13.96
C ALA A 496 -18.28 5.38 14.38
N GLU A 497 -17.55 5.65 15.47
CA GLU A 497 -17.35 7.01 15.98
C GLU A 497 -16.67 7.94 14.96
N ARG A 498 -15.72 7.42 14.17
CA ARG A 498 -15.04 8.21 13.13
C ARG A 498 -15.91 8.48 11.91
N THR A 499 -16.77 7.54 11.55
CA THR A 499 -17.58 7.65 10.32
C THR A 499 -18.75 8.61 10.54
N THR A 500 -19.39 8.55 11.71
CA THR A 500 -20.51 9.44 12.07
C THR A 500 -20.05 10.88 12.33
N ALA A 501 -18.83 11.10 12.83
CA ALA A 501 -18.25 12.44 13.02
C ALA A 501 -17.99 13.20 11.70
N THR A 502 -17.93 12.49 10.56
CA THR A 502 -17.68 13.09 9.24
C THR A 502 -18.92 13.27 8.37
N GLY A 503 -20.07 12.70 8.76
CA GLY A 503 -21.21 12.52 7.85
C GLY A 503 -22.47 13.35 8.13
N ILE A 504 -22.66 13.89 9.34
CA ILE A 504 -23.92 14.56 9.70
C ILE A 504 -23.59 15.79 10.53
N GLY A 505 -23.96 16.98 10.03
CA GLY A 505 -23.90 18.25 10.75
C GLY A 505 -24.85 18.33 11.95
N ARG A 506 -24.91 17.27 12.76
CA ARG A 506 -25.45 17.32 14.13
C ARG A 506 -24.31 17.76 15.03
N GLU A 507 -24.64 18.67 15.94
CA GLU A 507 -23.77 19.25 16.95
C GLU A 507 -22.71 18.26 17.43
N VAL A 508 -21.49 18.78 17.57
CA VAL A 508 -20.34 18.16 18.23
C VAL A 508 -20.82 17.43 19.49
N MET A 509 -21.15 16.13 19.36
CA MET A 509 -21.25 15.25 20.52
C MET A 509 -19.83 15.02 20.95
N SER A 510 -19.40 15.82 21.91
CA SER A 510 -18.14 15.67 22.61
C SER A 510 -18.03 14.25 23.16
N GLY A 511 -17.07 13.48 22.67
CA GLY A 511 -16.46 12.33 23.34
C GLY A 511 -17.31 11.06 23.50
N ASP A 512 -16.76 9.94 23.05
CA ASP A 512 -17.21 8.58 23.43
C ASP A 512 -18.67 8.24 23.06
N ALA A 513 -19.07 8.52 21.81
CA ALA A 513 -20.45 8.29 21.33
C ALA A 513 -20.90 6.82 21.45
N THR A 514 -19.97 5.88 21.39
CA THR A 514 -20.26 4.46 21.64
C THR A 514 -19.95 4.04 23.07
N GLY A 515 -19.44 4.90 23.95
CA GLY A 515 -19.02 4.50 25.30
C GLY A 515 -17.81 3.55 25.30
N LEU A 516 -16.95 3.61 24.28
CA LEU A 516 -15.79 2.75 24.05
C LEU A 516 -14.82 2.71 25.23
N MET A 517 -14.50 3.86 25.85
CA MET A 517 -13.57 3.86 27.00
C MET A 517 -14.20 3.18 28.23
N THR A 518 -15.51 3.36 28.39
CA THR A 518 -16.28 2.66 29.43
C THR A 518 -16.32 1.15 29.17
N PHE A 519 -16.53 0.75 27.92
CA PHE A 519 -16.49 -0.65 27.49
C PHE A 519 -15.13 -1.29 27.77
N ILE A 520 -14.03 -0.65 27.37
CA ILE A 520 -12.67 -1.17 27.59
C ILE A 520 -12.44 -1.36 29.09
N SER A 521 -12.76 -0.36 29.91
CA SER A 521 -12.57 -0.43 31.36
C SER A 521 -13.42 -1.54 31.99
N ALA A 522 -14.69 -1.65 31.60
CA ALA A 522 -15.59 -2.69 32.07
C ALA A 522 -15.15 -4.10 31.63
N TRP A 523 -14.65 -4.24 30.40
CA TRP A 523 -14.13 -5.48 29.87
C TRP A 523 -12.94 -5.96 30.70
N PHE A 524 -11.94 -5.12 30.94
CA PHE A 524 -10.80 -5.48 31.78
C PHE A 524 -11.21 -5.82 33.22
N ALA A 525 -12.16 -5.10 33.80
CA ALA A 525 -12.67 -5.41 35.14
C ALA A 525 -13.35 -6.79 35.18
N VAL A 526 -14.26 -7.07 34.24
CA VAL A 526 -14.96 -8.36 34.14
C VAL A 526 -13.99 -9.50 33.86
N ARG A 527 -13.02 -9.32 32.97
CA ARG A 527 -12.00 -10.35 32.68
C ARG A 527 -11.07 -10.58 33.86
N THR A 528 -10.74 -9.55 34.65
CA THR A 528 -9.97 -9.72 35.89
C THR A 528 -10.75 -10.54 36.91
N LEU A 529 -12.02 -10.21 37.14
CA LEU A 529 -12.89 -10.99 38.02
C LEU A 529 -13.06 -12.43 37.53
N TYR A 530 -13.20 -12.61 36.21
CA TYR A 530 -13.28 -13.93 35.60
C TYR A 530 -12.01 -14.73 35.89
N VAL A 531 -10.82 -14.21 35.60
CA VAL A 531 -9.54 -14.87 35.86
C VAL A 531 -9.39 -15.23 37.34
N VAL A 532 -9.65 -14.30 38.26
CA VAL A 532 -9.54 -14.54 39.71
C VAL A 532 -10.50 -15.64 40.15
N SER A 533 -11.77 -15.58 39.72
CA SER A 533 -12.77 -16.61 40.05
C SER A 533 -12.43 -17.97 39.40
N TYR A 534 -11.83 -17.95 38.21
CA TYR A 534 -11.37 -19.15 37.51
C TYR A 534 -10.24 -19.85 38.28
N VAL A 535 -9.25 -19.09 38.75
CA VAL A 535 -8.12 -19.67 39.47
C VAL A 535 -8.50 -20.12 40.89
N GLN A 536 -9.29 -19.32 41.63
CA GLN A 536 -9.50 -19.52 43.07
C GLN A 536 -10.67 -20.45 43.43
N LEU A 537 -11.74 -20.53 42.64
CA LEU A 537 -12.96 -21.25 43.04
C LEU A 537 -12.90 -22.75 42.70
N ALA A 538 -12.51 -23.62 43.62
CA ALA A 538 -12.45 -25.07 43.33
C ALA A 538 -13.83 -25.76 43.32
N GLU A 539 -14.85 -25.17 43.96
CA GLU A 539 -16.14 -25.82 44.22
C GLU A 539 -17.15 -25.65 43.06
N ALA A 540 -17.88 -26.73 42.73
CA ALA A 540 -18.87 -26.76 41.66
C ALA A 540 -20.02 -25.73 41.79
N PRO A 541 -20.63 -25.46 42.97
CA PRO A 541 -21.71 -24.47 43.07
C PRO A 541 -21.25 -23.03 42.80
N LYS A 542 -19.98 -22.73 43.12
CA LYS A 542 -19.37 -21.40 42.90
C LYS A 542 -18.89 -21.20 41.45
N SER A 543 -18.91 -22.25 40.62
CA SER A 543 -18.52 -22.19 39.21
C SER A 543 -19.48 -21.37 38.34
N ALA A 544 -20.76 -21.23 38.74
CA ALA A 544 -21.74 -20.40 38.06
C ALA A 544 -21.28 -18.94 37.93
N ILE A 545 -20.49 -18.46 38.89
CA ILE A 545 -19.89 -17.11 38.88
C ILE A 545 -19.03 -16.91 37.63
N ARG A 546 -18.29 -17.93 37.18
CA ARG A 546 -17.44 -17.85 35.98
C ARG A 546 -18.27 -17.73 34.72
N SER A 547 -19.32 -18.53 34.60
CA SER A 547 -20.22 -18.51 33.45
C SER A 547 -20.95 -17.18 33.35
N ILE A 548 -21.38 -16.61 34.48
CA ILE A 548 -21.98 -15.28 34.55
C ILE A 548 -20.97 -14.22 34.09
N LEU A 549 -19.76 -14.19 34.64
CA LEU A 549 -18.73 -13.21 34.26
C LEU A 549 -18.30 -13.35 32.78
N TRP A 550 -18.20 -14.57 32.27
CA TRP A 550 -17.95 -14.83 30.86
C TRP A 550 -19.08 -14.28 29.98
N ALA A 551 -20.34 -14.57 30.32
CA ALA A 551 -21.51 -14.09 29.60
C ALA A 551 -21.64 -12.56 29.67
N THR A 552 -21.32 -11.96 30.82
CA THR A 552 -21.26 -10.49 30.98
C THR A 552 -20.22 -9.88 30.05
N GLY A 553 -19.01 -10.47 29.95
CA GLY A 553 -17.98 -10.03 29.02
C GLY A 553 -18.48 -10.07 27.57
N SER A 554 -18.96 -11.23 27.11
CA SER A 554 -19.52 -11.39 25.77
C SER A 554 -20.69 -10.44 25.50
N GLY A 555 -21.57 -10.24 26.48
CA GLY A 555 -22.69 -9.31 26.41
C GLY A 555 -22.25 -7.85 26.27
N LEU A 556 -21.19 -7.43 26.96
CA LEU A 556 -20.60 -6.10 26.79
C LEU A 556 -20.11 -5.89 25.35
N ALA A 557 -19.44 -6.88 24.76
CA ALA A 557 -18.96 -6.79 23.37
C ALA A 557 -20.12 -6.80 22.36
N PHE A 558 -21.13 -7.66 22.53
CA PHE A 558 -22.31 -7.65 21.67
C PHE A 558 -23.09 -6.35 21.75
N TYR A 559 -23.22 -5.78 22.95
CA TYR A 559 -23.82 -4.47 23.11
C TYR A 559 -22.98 -3.37 22.44
N GLN A 560 -21.66 -3.52 22.43
CA GLN A 560 -20.77 -2.62 21.72
C GLN A 560 -20.97 -2.70 20.20
N PHE A 561 -21.09 -3.91 19.63
CA PHE A 561 -21.45 -4.09 18.22
C PHE A 561 -22.82 -3.51 17.89
N TYR A 562 -23.82 -3.69 18.76
CA TYR A 562 -25.14 -3.09 18.57
C TYR A 562 -25.05 -1.56 18.50
N LYS A 563 -24.30 -0.92 19.41
CA LYS A 563 -24.09 0.54 19.38
C LYS A 563 -23.37 0.99 18.11
N ALA A 564 -22.35 0.26 17.67
CA ALA A 564 -21.66 0.55 16.42
C ALA A 564 -22.59 0.42 15.21
N ALA A 565 -23.37 -0.67 15.13
CA ALA A 565 -24.36 -0.89 14.08
C ALA A 565 -25.42 0.21 14.04
N ALA A 566 -25.97 0.61 15.20
CA ALA A 566 -26.96 1.69 15.29
C ALA A 566 -26.43 3.04 14.80
N LEU A 567 -25.11 3.28 14.88
CA LEU A 567 -24.48 4.48 14.34
C LEU A 567 -24.20 4.40 12.84
N PHE A 568 -24.05 3.20 12.29
CA PHE A 568 -23.87 3.00 10.85
C PHE A 568 -25.18 3.12 10.06
N GLY A 569 -26.33 2.85 10.70
CA GLY A 569 -27.65 2.85 10.08
C GLY A 569 -28.18 1.45 9.88
#